data_AF-R4WTS8-F1
#
_entry.id   AF-R4WTS8-F1
#
_cell.length_a   1.000
_cell.length_b   1.000
_cell.length_c   1.000
_cell.angle_alpha   90.00
_cell.angle_beta   90.00
_cell.angle_gamma   90.00
#
_symmetry.space_group_name_H-M   'P 1'
#
loop_
_entity.id
_entity.type
_entity.pdbx_description
1 polymer ?
#
loop_
_entity_poly.entity_id
_entity_poly.type
_entity_poly.pdbx_seq_one_letter_code
_entity_poly.pdbx_strand_id
1 'polypeptide(L)'
;MNKFQLEQTKAFKLANELKHGSRARTGVADEAKVDRREQRKLDQAKGLVPFACKLDEKLVQQLKERAAAHEGGMTEVLAELLVAAGLQR
;
A
#
# COMPACT_ATOMS: atom_id res chain seq x y z
N MET A 1 -35.37 -35.20 -7.71
CA MET A 1 -33.92 -35.02 -7.96
C MET A 1 -33.21 -36.26 -7.43
N ASN A 2 -32.37 -36.91 -8.24
CA ASN A 2 -31.76 -38.19 -7.89
C ASN A 2 -30.70 -37.99 -6.80
N LYS A 3 -30.76 -38.77 -5.71
CA LYS A 3 -29.85 -38.66 -4.54
C LYS A 3 -28.37 -38.71 -4.94
N PHE A 4 -28.04 -39.51 -5.96
CA PHE A 4 -26.69 -39.62 -6.52
C PHE A 4 -26.14 -38.29 -7.06
N GLN A 5 -26.98 -37.48 -7.72
CA GLN A 5 -26.57 -36.18 -8.24
C GLN A 5 -26.29 -35.16 -7.12
N LEU A 6 -27.01 -35.28 -5.99
CA LEU A 6 -26.76 -34.43 -4.81
C LEU A 6 -25.44 -34.77 -4.13
N GLU A 7 -25.08 -36.05 -4.06
CA GLU A 7 -23.79 -36.46 -3.49
C GLU A 7 -22.61 -36.06 -4.39
N GLN A 8 -22.78 -36.20 -5.70
CA GLN A 8 -21.78 -35.77 -6.68
C GLN A 8 -21.54 -34.26 -6.62
N THR A 9 -22.60 -33.44 -6.55
CA THR A 9 -22.45 -31.98 -6.42
C THR A 9 -21.81 -31.55 -5.10
N LYS A 10 -22.06 -32.28 -4.00
CA LYS A 10 -21.38 -32.04 -2.71
C LYS A 10 -19.89 -32.38 -2.78
N ALA A 11 -19.54 -33.50 -3.41
CA ALA A 11 -18.14 -33.88 -3.61
C ALA A 11 -17.38 -32.84 -4.46
N PHE A 12 -18.00 -32.32 -5.52
CA PHE A 12 -17.40 -31.26 -6.33
C PHE A 12 -17.22 -29.95 -5.56
N LYS A 13 -18.17 -29.57 -4.69
CA LYS A 13 -18.03 -28.39 -3.83
C LYS A 13 -16.86 -28.54 -2.85
N LEU A 14 -16.78 -29.67 -2.15
CA LEU A 14 -15.68 -29.94 -1.21
C LEU A 14 -14.31 -29.97 -1.91
N ALA A 15 -14.21 -30.59 -3.10
CA ALA A 15 -12.98 -30.59 -3.88
C ALA A 15 -12.56 -29.19 -4.31
N ASN A 16 -13.52 -28.32 -4.65
CA ASN A 16 -13.24 -26.94 -5.02
C ASN A 16 -12.76 -26.12 -3.81
N GLU A 17 -13.43 -26.27 -2.65
CA GLU A 17 -13.03 -25.62 -1.39
C GLU A 17 -11.62 -26.02 -0.96
N LEU A 18 -11.26 -27.30 -1.04
CA LEU A 18 -9.91 -27.80 -0.74
C LEU A 18 -8.84 -27.20 -1.69
N LYS A 19 -9.15 -27.10 -2.99
CA LYS A 19 -8.25 -26.50 -3.99
C LYS A 19 -8.04 -25.00 -3.76
N HIS A 20 -9.06 -24.31 -3.25
CA HIS A 20 -8.97 -22.88 -2.94
C HIS A 20 -8.33 -22.59 -1.57
N GLY A 21 -8.50 -23.46 -0.57
CA GLY A 21 -7.91 -23.30 0.77
C GLY A 21 -6.38 -23.44 0.82
N SER A 22 -5.77 -24.14 -0.15
CA SER A 22 -4.31 -24.27 -0.26
C SER A 22 -3.61 -23.05 -0.88
N ARG A 23 -4.35 -22.08 -1.43
CA ARG A 23 -3.78 -20.82 -1.94
C ARG A 23 -3.60 -19.78 -0.83
N ALA A 24 -3.00 -20.19 0.29
CA ALA A 24 -2.32 -19.25 1.16
C ALA A 24 -1.18 -18.65 0.33
N ARG A 25 -1.34 -17.39 -0.09
CA ARG A 25 -0.27 -16.66 -0.79
C ARG A 25 0.86 -16.40 0.20
N THR A 26 1.81 -17.33 0.24
CA THR A 26 3.08 -17.18 0.97
C THR A 26 3.76 -15.91 0.47
N GLY A 27 3.73 -14.83 1.25
CA GLY A 27 4.43 -13.58 0.93
C GLY A 27 3.72 -12.26 1.23
N VAL A 28 2.72 -12.19 2.11
CA VAL A 28 2.24 -10.90 2.61
C VAL A 28 2.49 -10.85 4.11
N ALA A 29 3.58 -10.19 4.48
CA ALA A 29 3.89 -9.84 5.85
C ALA A 29 2.69 -9.15 6.51
N ASP A 30 2.35 -9.69 7.67
CA ASP A 30 1.28 -9.32 8.58
C ASP A 30 1.67 -8.05 9.36
N GLU A 31 1.88 -6.94 8.64
CA GLU A 31 1.81 -5.62 9.24
C GLU A 31 0.40 -5.11 8.95
N ALA A 32 -0.34 -4.76 10.00
CA ALA A 32 -1.66 -4.15 9.97
C ALA A 32 -1.66 -2.92 9.03
N LYS A 33 -1.84 -3.20 7.73
CA LYS A 33 -1.89 -2.21 6.68
C LYS A 33 -3.25 -1.56 6.78
N VAL A 34 -3.28 -0.41 7.43
CA VAL A 34 -4.29 0.63 7.19
C VAL A 34 -4.58 0.61 5.69
N ASP A 35 -5.84 0.40 5.35
CA ASP A 35 -6.26 0.04 4.02
C ASP A 35 -5.69 1.06 3.04
N ARG A 36 -4.88 0.63 2.06
CA ARG A 36 -4.10 1.57 1.21
C ARG A 36 -5.00 2.56 0.46
N ARG A 37 -6.28 2.22 0.33
CA ARG A 37 -7.33 3.10 -0.21
C ARG A 37 -7.70 4.22 0.75
N GLU A 38 -7.78 3.94 2.04
CA GLU A 38 -8.05 4.92 3.08
C GLU A 38 -6.87 5.87 3.26
N GLN A 39 -5.63 5.35 3.24
CA GLN A 39 -4.43 6.20 3.20
C GLN A 39 -4.42 7.14 2.00
N ARG A 40 -4.70 6.62 0.78
CA ARG A 40 -4.81 7.47 -0.41
C ARG A 40 -5.93 8.50 -0.34
N LYS A 41 -7.06 8.17 0.28
CA LYS A 41 -8.16 9.14 0.50
C LYS A 41 -7.75 10.25 1.47
N LEU A 42 -7.03 9.90 2.54
CA LEU A 42 -6.49 10.87 3.48
C LEU A 42 -5.42 11.75 2.83
N ASP A 43 -4.55 11.17 2.01
CA ASP A 43 -3.54 11.90 1.25
C ASP A 43 -4.19 12.84 0.24
N GLN A 44 -5.20 12.38 -0.51
CA GLN A 44 -5.98 13.23 -1.42
C GLN A 44 -6.72 14.36 -0.69
N ALA A 45 -7.32 14.07 0.46
CA ALA A 45 -7.97 15.09 1.29
C ALA A 45 -6.97 16.14 1.80
N LYS A 46 -5.71 15.73 2.02
CA LYS A 46 -4.59 16.62 2.35
C LYS A 46 -3.91 17.25 1.12
N GLY A 47 -4.39 16.98 -0.10
CA GLY A 47 -3.81 17.48 -1.36
C GLY A 47 -2.49 16.81 -1.77
N LEU A 48 -2.08 15.72 -1.12
CA LEU A 48 -0.86 14.98 -1.45
C LEU A 48 -1.11 14.15 -2.71
N VAL A 49 -0.41 14.51 -3.79
CA VAL A 49 -0.40 13.77 -5.04
C VAL A 49 0.91 12.97 -5.13
N PRO A 50 0.86 11.66 -5.46
CA PRO A 50 2.09 10.90 -5.70
C PRO A 50 2.79 11.42 -6.96
N PHE A 51 3.88 12.16 -6.78
CA PHE A 51 4.68 12.73 -7.85
C PHE A 51 5.99 11.96 -8.00
N ALA A 52 6.10 11.16 -9.07
CA ALA A 52 7.29 10.35 -9.33
C ALA A 52 8.32 11.14 -10.15
N CYS A 53 9.21 11.85 -9.46
CA CYS A 53 10.42 12.42 -10.08
C CYS A 53 11.64 11.55 -9.80
N LYS A 54 12.49 11.40 -10.81
CA LYS A 54 13.82 10.81 -10.63
C LYS A 54 14.71 11.87 -9.97
N LEU A 55 15.25 11.54 -8.80
CA LEU A 55 16.20 12.37 -8.05
C LEU A 55 17.55 11.67 -8.00
N ASP A 56 18.62 12.44 -7.90
CA ASP A 56 19.96 11.89 -7.69
C ASP A 56 20.05 11.18 -6.34
N GLU A 57 20.77 10.06 -6.31
CA GLU A 57 20.87 9.21 -5.12
C GLU A 57 21.43 9.96 -3.89
N LYS A 58 22.41 10.84 -4.11
CA LYS A 58 22.98 11.69 -3.05
C LYS A 58 21.95 12.65 -2.45
N LEU A 59 21.08 13.22 -3.28
CA LEU A 59 20.00 14.10 -2.80
C LEU A 59 18.95 13.33 -2.02
N VAL A 60 18.62 12.10 -2.46
CA VAL A 60 17.70 11.23 -1.72
C VAL A 60 18.26 10.86 -0.34
N GLN A 61 19.58 10.63 -0.22
CA GLN A 61 20.22 10.36 1.06
C GLN A 61 20.14 11.57 1.99
N GLN A 62 20.49 12.77 1.51
CA GLN A 62 20.37 14.00 2.29
C GLN A 62 18.93 14.30 2.74
N LEU A 63 17.94 14.01 1.88
CA LEU A 63 16.52 14.15 2.22
C LEU A 63 16.13 13.16 3.32
N LYS A 64 16.59 11.91 3.26
CA LYS A 64 16.33 10.91 4.30
C LYS A 64 16.95 11.28 5.64
N GLU A 65 18.19 11.79 5.64
CA GLU A 65 18.86 12.27 6.85
C GLU A 65 18.12 13.44 7.49
N ARG A 66 17.69 14.42 6.68
CA ARG A 66 16.88 15.55 7.16
C ARG A 66 15.50 15.12 7.66
N ALA A 67 14.85 14.18 6.96
CA ALA A 67 13.56 13.63 7.36
C ALA A 67 13.64 12.83 8.68
N ALA A 68 14.78 12.19 8.96
CA ALA A 68 14.99 11.49 10.23
C ALA A 68 15.07 12.44 11.44
N ALA A 69 15.45 13.70 11.21
CA ALA A 69 15.54 14.73 12.23
C ALA A 69 14.26 15.60 12.37
N HIS A 70 13.26 15.41 11.50
CA HIS A 70 12.05 16.24 11.45
C HIS A 70 10.81 15.46 11.92
N GLU A 71 10.06 16.03 12.87
CA GLU A 71 8.83 15.43 13.40
C GLU A 71 7.72 15.25 12.34
N GLY A 72 7.76 16.07 11.29
CA GLY A 72 6.87 16.03 10.13
C GLY A 72 7.16 14.96 9.07
N GLY A 73 8.28 14.22 9.24
CA GLY A 73 8.74 13.23 8.29
C GLY A 73 9.12 13.79 6.92
N MET A 74 9.25 12.90 5.94
CA MET A 74 9.78 13.22 4.60
C MET A 74 8.93 14.24 3.83
N THR A 75 7.61 14.21 4.01
CA THR A 75 6.71 15.05 3.22
C THR A 75 6.74 16.51 3.67
N GLU A 76 6.87 16.79 4.97
CA GLU A 76 7.00 18.16 5.47
C GLU A 76 8.37 18.75 5.13
N VAL A 77 9.45 17.98 5.28
CA VAL A 77 10.80 18.40 4.85
C VAL A 77 10.82 18.75 3.36
N LEU A 78 10.18 17.94 2.52
CA LEU A 78 10.05 18.25 1.10
C LEU A 78 9.22 19.52 0.87
N ALA A 79 8.11 19.71 1.58
CA ALA A 79 7.29 20.90 1.44
C ALA A 79 8.07 22.18 1.81
N GLU A 80 8.82 22.16 2.92
CA GLU A 80 9.66 23.28 3.33
C GLU A 80 10.76 23.59 2.31
N LEU A 81 11.44 22.55 1.79
CA LEU A 81 12.47 22.74 0.76
C LEU A 81 11.90 23.28 -0.55
N LEU A 82 10.70 22.84 -0.94
CA LEU A 82 10.01 23.35 -2.14
C LEU A 82 9.59 24.81 -1.96
N VAL A 83 9.12 25.19 -0.77
CA VAL A 83 8.81 26.59 -0.44
C VAL A 83 10.08 27.44 -0.42
N ALA A 84 11.17 26.94 0.18
CA ALA A 84 12.48 27.62 0.15
C ALA A 84 13.04 27.77 -1.27
N ALA A 85 12.73 26.82 -2.17
CA ALA A 85 13.09 26.90 -3.58
C ALA A 85 12.21 27.88 -4.39
N GLY A 86 11.18 28.48 -3.78
CA GLY A 86 10.35 29.54 -4.37
C GLY A 86 8.95 29.10 -4.82
N LEU A 87 8.51 27.88 -4.49
CA LEU A 87 7.13 27.44 -4.75
C LEU A 87 6.19 27.92 -3.63
N GLN A 88 4.96 28.27 -3.97
CA GLN A 88 3.95 28.70 -3.00
C GLN A 88 3.02 27.53 -2.65
N ARG A 89 2.53 27.50 -1.40
CA ARG A 89 1.70 26.44 -0.83
C ARG A 89 0.22 26.79 -0.88
#